data_AF-V2WQ95-F1
#
_entry.id   AF-V2WQ95-F1
#
_cell.length_a   1.000
_cell.length_b   1.000
_cell.length_c   1.000
_cell.angle_alpha   90.00
_cell.angle_beta   90.00
_cell.angle_gamma   90.00
#
_symmetry.space_group_name_H-M   'P 1'
#
loop_
_entity.id
_entity.type
_entity.pdbx_description
1 polymer ?
#
loop_
_entity_poly.entity_id
_entity_poly.type
_entity_poly.pdbx_seq_one_letter_code
_entity_poly.pdbx_strand_id
1 'polypeptide(L)'
;MKFFTIASIFLPILLVSAQEPECPPGYQAIEFPPDSDNWFCRRILGGACPPGSQNYFNVETGAGLCCPDGQQLVIYDKDTNAGVCCGRNQIYTGVAPNGKCVDV
;
A
#
# COMPACT_ATOMS: atom_id res chain seq x y z
N MET A 1 18.89 60.44 -26.84
CA MET A 1 17.64 59.65 -26.72
C MET A 1 18.00 58.31 -26.10
N LYS A 2 17.52 58.02 -24.88
CA LYS A 2 17.81 56.80 -24.11
C LYS A 2 16.88 55.67 -24.59
N PHE A 3 17.45 54.64 -25.20
CA PHE A 3 16.73 53.39 -25.46
C PHE A 3 16.79 52.54 -24.20
N PHE A 4 15.65 52.38 -23.52
CA PHE A 4 15.50 51.44 -22.41
C PHE A 4 15.16 50.06 -22.96
N THR A 5 16.13 49.16 -22.94
CA THR A 5 15.92 47.74 -23.20
C THR A 5 15.28 47.12 -21.97
N ILE A 6 13.98 46.85 -22.01
CA ILE A 6 13.29 46.07 -20.97
C ILE A 6 13.63 44.61 -21.23
N ALA A 7 14.65 44.10 -20.53
CA ALA A 7 14.92 42.68 -20.48
C ALA A 7 13.83 42.01 -19.63
N SER A 8 12.85 41.39 -20.30
CA SER A 8 11.85 40.54 -19.65
C SER A 8 12.55 39.31 -19.08
N ILE A 9 12.87 39.37 -17.79
CA ILE A 9 13.33 38.23 -17.01
C ILE A 9 12.12 37.29 -16.87
N PHE A 10 12.02 36.31 -17.76
CA PHE A 10 11.18 35.13 -17.54
C PHE A 10 11.81 34.34 -16.40
N LEU A 11 11.32 34.56 -15.18
CA LEU A 11 11.61 33.72 -14.04
C LEU A 11 10.97 32.34 -14.31
N PRO A 12 11.73 31.23 -14.37
CA PRO A 12 11.12 29.92 -14.41
C PRO A 12 10.44 29.70 -13.05
N ILE A 13 9.11 29.75 -13.04
CA ILE A 13 8.32 29.34 -11.88
C ILE A 13 8.59 27.83 -11.74
N LEU A 14 9.45 27.47 -10.79
CA LEU A 14 9.57 26.10 -10.33
C LEU A 14 8.25 25.77 -9.62
N LEU A 15 7.28 25.28 -10.40
CA LEU A 15 6.13 24.56 -9.87
C LEU A 15 6.68 23.32 -9.17
N VAL A 16 6.94 23.43 -7.87
CA VAL A 16 7.03 22.27 -7.00
C VAL A 16 5.62 21.70 -6.99
N SER A 17 5.30 20.79 -7.92
CA SER A 17 4.13 19.94 -7.73
C SER A 17 4.44 19.12 -6.49
N ALA A 18 3.60 19.17 -5.46
CA ALA A 18 3.66 18.21 -4.38
C ALA A 18 3.30 16.85 -4.99
N GLN A 19 4.32 16.11 -5.41
CA GLN A 19 4.17 14.80 -6.03
C GLN A 19 3.57 13.85 -5.01
N GLU A 20 2.67 12.96 -5.45
CA GLU A 20 2.13 11.89 -4.63
C GLU A 20 3.29 11.14 -3.92
N PRO A 21 3.32 11.06 -2.58
CA PRO A 21 4.42 10.45 -1.87
C PRO A 21 4.39 8.93 -2.01
N GLU A 22 5.58 8.32 -2.07
CA GLU A 22 5.70 6.87 -1.92
C GLU A 22 5.36 6.47 -0.47
N CYS A 23 4.30 5.69 -0.30
CA CYS A 23 3.94 5.15 1.00
C CYS A 23 4.63 3.80 1.27
N PRO A 24 4.89 3.46 2.55
CA PRO A 24 5.32 2.12 2.92
C PRO A 24 4.33 1.07 2.38
N PRO A 25 4.77 -0.17 2.14
CA PRO A 25 3.85 -1.26 1.83
C PRO A 25 2.63 -1.25 2.76
N GLY A 26 1.45 -1.51 2.19
CA GLY A 26 0.19 -1.59 2.94
C GLY A 26 -0.41 -0.25 3.35
N TYR A 27 0.17 0.85 2.87
CA TYR A 27 -0.40 2.18 2.95
C TYR A 27 -0.57 2.74 1.54
N GLN A 28 -1.62 3.53 1.34
CA GLN A 28 -1.88 4.28 0.11
C GLN A 28 -1.82 5.77 0.41
N ALA A 29 -1.25 6.54 -0.51
CA ALA A 29 -1.26 7.99 -0.43
C ALA A 29 -2.70 8.50 -0.64
N ILE A 30 -3.15 9.38 0.25
CA ILE A 30 -4.46 10.01 0.17
C ILE A 30 -4.25 11.51 0.33
N GLU A 31 -4.75 12.27 -0.63
CA GLU A 31 -4.82 13.72 -0.53
C GLU A 31 -6.04 14.11 0.31
N PHE A 32 -5.86 14.97 1.31
CA PHE A 32 -6.96 15.47 2.12
C PHE A 32 -6.74 16.88 2.70
N PRO A 33 -7.65 17.85 2.44
CA PRO A 33 -8.78 17.76 1.51
C PRO A 33 -8.31 17.61 0.04
N PRO A 34 -9.20 17.22 -0.90
CA PRO A 34 -8.85 17.16 -2.32
C PRO A 34 -8.31 18.50 -2.84
N ASP A 35 -7.37 18.45 -3.78
CA ASP A 35 -6.72 19.63 -4.39
C ASP A 35 -5.97 20.54 -3.39
N SER A 36 -5.51 19.98 -2.28
CA SER A 36 -4.80 20.72 -1.22
C SER A 36 -3.29 20.51 -1.22
N ASP A 37 -2.78 19.61 -2.05
CA ASP A 37 -1.39 19.14 -2.06
C ASP A 37 -0.94 18.53 -0.70
N ASN A 38 -1.88 18.25 0.21
CA ASN A 38 -1.62 17.64 1.51
C ASN A 38 -1.86 16.13 1.45
N TRP A 39 -0.77 15.38 1.49
CA TRP A 39 -0.79 13.92 1.37
C TRP A 39 -0.56 13.21 2.70
N PHE A 40 -1.28 12.11 2.90
CA PHE A 40 -1.14 11.23 4.05
C PHE A 40 -1.10 9.77 3.61
N CYS A 41 -0.24 8.97 4.25
CA CYS A 41 -0.26 7.52 4.07
C CYS A 41 -1.36 6.91 4.94
N ARG A 42 -2.44 6.47 4.31
CA ARG A 42 -3.54 5.76 4.98
C ARG A 42 -3.32 4.26 4.87
N ARG A 43 -3.48 3.53 5.99
CA ARG A 43 -3.44 2.06 5.97
C ARG A 43 -4.51 1.53 5.02
N ILE A 44 -4.13 0.63 4.13
CA ILE A 44 -5.04 -0.16 3.31
C ILE A 44 -5.73 -1.13 4.26
N LEU A 45 -6.88 -0.71 4.81
CA LEU A 45 -7.81 -1.61 5.46
C LEU A 45 -8.40 -2.46 4.34
N GLY A 46 -8.20 -3.78 4.41
CA GLY A 46 -8.76 -4.70 3.43
C GLY A 46 -10.24 -4.42 3.26
N GLY A 47 -10.66 -4.06 2.05
CA GLY A 47 -12.06 -3.83 1.73
C GLY A 47 -12.89 -5.11 1.88
N ALA A 48 -14.17 -5.05 1.51
CA ALA A 48 -14.97 -6.26 1.38
C ALA A 48 -14.28 -7.22 0.39
N CYS A 49 -13.93 -8.42 0.86
CA CYS A 49 -13.37 -9.43 -0.02
C CYS A 49 -14.44 -9.99 -0.96
N PRO A 50 -14.05 -10.43 -2.17
CA PRO A 50 -14.97 -11.14 -3.04
C PRO A 50 -15.55 -12.37 -2.34
N PRO A 51 -16.77 -12.82 -2.70
CA PRO A 51 -17.38 -14.02 -2.11
C PRO A 51 -16.43 -15.23 -2.20
N GLY A 52 -16.26 -15.95 -1.09
CA GLY A 52 -15.35 -17.10 -1.00
C GLY A 52 -13.93 -16.75 -0.53
N SER A 53 -13.56 -15.47 -0.51
CA SER A 53 -12.27 -14.99 0.01
C SER A 53 -12.41 -14.42 1.42
N GLN A 54 -11.34 -14.55 2.23
CA GLN A 54 -11.27 -14.01 3.59
C GLN A 54 -10.18 -12.94 3.68
N ASN A 55 -10.44 -11.90 4.48
CA ASN A 55 -9.46 -10.86 4.73
C ASN A 55 -8.42 -11.31 5.76
N TYR A 56 -7.17 -10.89 5.57
CA TYR A 56 -6.09 -11.09 6.51
C TYR A 56 -5.15 -9.90 6.52
N PHE A 57 -4.39 -9.74 7.60
CA PHE A 57 -3.32 -8.76 7.70
C PHE A 57 -2.00 -9.40 7.29
N ASN A 58 -1.40 -8.89 6.23
CA ASN A 58 -0.05 -9.30 5.84
C ASN A 58 0.96 -8.45 6.62
N VAL A 59 1.75 -9.08 7.48
CA VAL A 59 2.73 -8.39 8.33
C VAL A 59 3.96 -7.90 7.58
N GLU A 60 4.34 -8.56 6.48
CA GLU A 60 5.48 -8.16 5.65
C GLU A 60 5.15 -6.86 4.91
N THR A 61 3.92 -6.76 4.42
CA THR A 61 3.45 -5.59 3.69
C THR A 61 2.64 -4.63 4.55
N GLY A 62 2.32 -4.92 5.81
CA GLY A 62 1.45 -4.08 6.63
C GLY A 62 0.04 -3.82 6.07
N ALA A 63 -0.41 -4.61 5.09
CA ALA A 63 -1.65 -4.40 4.34
C ALA A 63 -2.76 -5.34 4.80
N GLY A 64 -4.00 -4.85 4.83
CA GLY A 64 -5.17 -5.73 4.83
C GLY A 64 -5.44 -6.24 3.42
N LEU A 65 -5.31 -7.55 3.20
CA LEU A 65 -5.46 -8.20 1.91
C LEU A 65 -6.60 -9.22 1.94
N CYS A 66 -7.09 -9.60 0.76
CA CYS A 66 -8.00 -10.73 0.60
C CYS A 66 -7.22 -11.95 0.14
N CYS A 67 -7.52 -13.10 0.73
CA CYS A 67 -6.93 -14.36 0.30
C CYS A 67 -7.53 -14.79 -1.04
N PRO A 68 -6.73 -14.93 -2.11
CA PRO A 68 -7.23 -15.30 -3.43
C PRO A 68 -8.00 -16.62 -3.40
N ASP A 69 -9.00 -16.73 -4.25
CA ASP A 69 -9.81 -17.94 -4.35
C ASP A 69 -8.94 -19.14 -4.76
N GLY A 70 -9.20 -20.29 -4.15
CA GLY A 70 -8.40 -21.50 -4.35
C GLY A 70 -7.05 -21.57 -3.61
N GLN A 71 -6.68 -20.53 -2.85
CA GLN A 71 -5.60 -20.59 -1.85
C GLN A 71 -6.17 -20.88 -0.46
N GLN A 72 -5.33 -21.41 0.43
CA GLN A 72 -5.67 -21.64 1.82
C GLN A 72 -5.17 -20.48 2.68
N LEU A 73 -6.10 -19.77 3.33
CA LEU A 73 -5.75 -18.78 4.33
C LEU A 73 -5.26 -19.48 5.61
N VAL A 74 -4.06 -19.09 6.06
CA VAL A 74 -3.50 -19.48 7.36
C VAL A 74 -3.36 -18.25 8.22
N ILE A 75 -4.22 -18.11 9.23
CA ILE A 75 -4.10 -17.11 10.28
C ILE A 75 -3.20 -17.66 11.38
N TYR A 76 -2.04 -17.06 11.59
CA TYR A 76 -1.10 -17.44 12.64
C TYR A 76 -1.14 -16.52 13.86
N ASP A 77 -1.72 -15.32 13.74
CA ASP A 77 -2.04 -14.43 14.85
C ASP A 77 -3.50 -14.01 14.75
N LYS A 78 -4.32 -14.47 15.71
CA LYS A 78 -5.76 -14.17 15.73
C LYS A 78 -6.07 -12.78 16.27
N ASP A 79 -5.20 -12.21 17.10
CA ASP A 79 -5.45 -10.92 17.74
C ASP A 79 -5.29 -9.79 16.71
N THR A 80 -4.29 -9.90 15.84
CA THR A 80 -4.07 -8.94 14.74
C THR A 80 -4.67 -9.38 13.41
N ASN A 81 -5.34 -10.55 13.38
CA ASN A 81 -5.77 -11.23 12.15
C ASN A 81 -4.62 -11.39 11.13
N ALA A 82 -3.39 -11.60 11.61
CA ALA A 82 -2.24 -11.76 10.73
C ALA A 82 -2.15 -13.17 10.17
N GLY A 83 -1.82 -13.23 8.88
CA GLY A 83 -1.79 -14.49 8.18
C GLY A 83 -1.04 -14.43 6.87
N VAL A 84 -1.15 -15.53 6.14
CA VAL A 84 -0.62 -15.72 4.79
C VAL A 84 -1.55 -16.61 4.00
N CYS A 85 -1.53 -16.50 2.68
CA CYS A 85 -2.23 -17.40 1.79
C CYS A 85 -1.27 -18.39 1.17
N CYS A 86 -1.45 -19.67 1.49
CA CYS A 86 -0.70 -20.77 0.90
C CYS A 86 -1.43 -21.32 -0.34
N GLY A 87 -0.67 -21.85 -1.31
CA GLY A 87 -1.25 -22.57 -2.43
C GLY A 87 -2.09 -23.78 -1.97
N ARG A 88 -3.01 -24.25 -2.83
CA ARG A 88 -3.94 -25.36 -2.51
C ARG A 88 -3.26 -26.63 -2.00
N ASN A 89 -2.04 -26.90 -2.48
CA ASN A 89 -1.25 -28.08 -2.11
C ASN A 89 -0.05 -27.68 -1.24
N GLN A 90 -0.16 -26.58 -0.49
CA GLN A 90 0.89 -26.10 0.39
C GLN A 90 0.42 -26.06 1.84
N ILE A 91 1.36 -26.34 2.74
CA ILE A 91 1.18 -26.17 4.17
C ILE A 91 2.11 -25.08 4.70
N TYR A 92 1.61 -24.28 5.64
CA TYR A 92 2.44 -23.33 6.36
C TYR A 92 3.25 -24.05 7.43
N THR A 93 4.57 -23.90 7.41
CA THR A 93 5.51 -24.53 8.34
C THR A 93 6.50 -23.51 8.88
N GLY A 94 6.97 -23.74 10.11
CA GLY A 94 7.89 -22.85 10.83
C GLY A 94 7.19 -22.02 11.92
N VAL A 95 7.94 -21.03 12.44
CA VAL A 95 7.47 -20.17 13.53
C VAL A 95 6.99 -18.84 12.96
N ALA A 96 5.75 -18.48 13.27
CA ALA A 96 5.20 -17.18 12.87
C ALA A 96 6.00 -16.00 13.45
N PRO A 97 6.11 -14.86 12.73
CA PRO A 97 5.60 -14.63 11.36
C PRO A 97 6.54 -15.14 10.25
N ASN A 98 7.69 -15.72 10.58
CA ASN A 98 8.74 -16.10 9.63
C ASN A 98 8.60 -17.51 9.05
N GLY A 99 7.43 -18.14 9.21
CA GLY A 99 7.14 -19.43 8.58
C GLY A 99 6.93 -19.26 7.08
N LYS A 100 6.83 -20.37 6.36
CA LYS A 100 6.67 -20.37 4.90
C LYS A 100 5.69 -21.44 4.46
N CYS A 101 5.01 -21.18 3.34
CA CYS A 101 4.24 -22.18 2.63
C CYS A 101 5.20 -23.12 1.90
N VAL A 102 5.03 -24.44 2.07
CA VAL A 102 5.80 -25.47 1.38
C VAL A 102 4.85 -26.47 0.74
N ASP A 103 5.23 -27.02 -0.42
CA ASP A 103 4.44 -28.05 -1.09
C ASP A 103 4.39 -29.33 -0.24
N VAL A 104 3.23 -30.00 -0.27
CA VAL A 104 2.96 -31.28 0.40
C VAL A 104 3.40 -32.44 -0.47
#